data_AF-A0A1T6CV96-F1
#
_entry.id   AF-A0A1T6CV96-F1
#
_cell.length_a   1.000
_cell.length_b   1.000
_cell.length_c   1.000
_cell.angle_alpha   90.00
_cell.angle_beta   90.00
_cell.angle_gamma   90.00
#
_symmetry.space_group_name_H-M   'P 1'
#
loop_
_entity.id
_entity.type
_entity.pdbx_description
1 polymer ?
#
loop_
_entity_poly.entity_id
_entity_poly.type
_entity_poly.pdbx_seq_one_letter_code
_entity_poly.pdbx_strand_id
1 'polypeptide(L)'
;MSEPAATARQDKAVLLSLLGVSTMVIAYALALGVLSDADMASKFENGVVPDHTDIASIRVSVIGSIVTAALSVTLATAGDIVHSSALTKLVAVLDYLALAVFAVLTLITIGLAF
;
A
#
# COMPACT_ATOMS: atom_id res chain seq x y z
N MET A 1 -9.86 36.54 14.40
CA MET A 1 -9.97 35.34 15.28
C MET A 1 -10.36 34.14 14.41
N SER A 2 -9.36 33.45 13.85
CA SER A 2 -9.53 32.34 12.88
C SER A 2 -8.53 31.20 13.10
N GLU A 3 -7.61 31.35 14.07
CA GLU A 3 -6.55 30.39 14.38
C GLU A 3 -7.00 28.98 14.80
N PRO A 4 -7.97 28.77 15.70
CA PRO A 4 -8.24 27.41 16.21
C PRO A 4 -8.78 26.45 15.14
N ALA A 5 -9.47 26.97 14.11
CA ALA A 5 -9.96 26.17 13.01
C ALA A 5 -8.85 25.80 11.99
N ALA A 6 -7.83 26.65 11.85
CA ALA A 6 -6.70 26.40 10.97
C ALA A 6 -5.78 25.30 11.53
N THR A 7 -5.46 25.35 12.82
CA THR A 7 -4.67 24.31 13.50
C THR A 7 -5.36 22.95 13.45
N ALA A 8 -6.67 22.89 13.71
CA ALA A 8 -7.41 21.64 13.64
C ALA A 8 -7.44 21.00 12.25
N ARG A 9 -7.40 21.80 11.17
CA ARG A 9 -7.29 21.29 9.80
C ARG A 9 -5.89 20.76 9.50
N GLN A 10 -4.86 21.48 9.98
CA GLN A 10 -3.47 21.05 9.84
C GLN A 10 -3.23 19.70 10.54
N ASP A 11 -3.67 19.54 11.79
CA ASP A 11 -3.49 18.29 12.54
C ASP A 11 -4.19 17.10 11.86
N LYS A 12 -5.41 17.32 11.34
CA LYS A 12 -6.13 16.30 10.56
C LYS A 12 -5.39 15.93 9.28
N ALA A 13 -4.87 16.91 8.56
CA ALA A 13 -4.11 16.66 7.35
C ALA A 13 -2.85 15.83 7.63
N VAL A 14 -2.12 16.15 8.71
CA VAL A 14 -0.95 15.38 9.14
C VAL A 14 -1.34 13.96 9.51
N LEU A 15 -2.42 13.77 10.27
CA LEU A 15 -2.91 12.43 10.62
C LEU A 15 -3.29 11.60 9.39
N LEU A 16 -3.99 12.20 8.42
CA LEU A 16 -4.33 11.53 7.15
C LEU A 16 -3.09 11.15 6.37
N SER A 17 -2.09 12.03 6.30
CA SER A 17 -0.80 11.75 5.67
C SER A 17 -0.06 10.61 6.35
N LEU A 18 0.00 10.59 7.68
CA LEU A 18 0.64 9.50 8.44
C LEU A 18 -0.08 8.16 8.25
N LEU A 19 -1.41 8.19 8.26
CA LEU A 19 -2.22 7.00 7.99
C LEU A 19 -1.97 6.47 6.59
N GLY A 20 -1.94 7.34 5.57
CA GLY A 20 -1.57 6.98 4.20
C GLY A 20 -0.24 6.23 4.17
N VAL A 21 0.84 6.85 4.67
CA VAL A 21 2.16 6.22 4.71
C VAL A 21 2.13 4.86 5.42
N SER A 22 1.46 4.76 6.57
CA SER A 22 1.36 3.49 7.31
C SER A 22 0.62 2.39 6.54
N THR A 23 -0.46 2.76 5.83
CA THR A 23 -1.18 1.81 4.98
C THR A 23 -0.33 1.36 3.80
N MET A 24 0.47 2.25 3.21
CA MET A 24 1.39 1.85 2.15
C MET A 24 2.40 0.82 2.62
N VAL A 25 2.98 1.01 3.81
CA VAL A 25 3.91 0.05 4.41
C VAL A 25 3.24 -1.32 4.61
N ILE A 26 1.99 -1.34 5.06
CA ILE A 26 1.22 -2.60 5.21
C ILE A 26 0.98 -3.27 3.85
N ALA A 27 0.65 -2.50 2.81
CA ALA A 27 0.49 -3.04 1.46
C ALA A 27 1.76 -3.75 0.98
N TYR A 28 2.91 -3.11 1.16
CA TYR A 28 4.22 -3.71 0.86
C TYR A 28 4.49 -4.97 1.68
N ALA A 29 4.21 -4.95 2.98
CA ALA A 29 4.44 -6.11 3.85
C ALA A 29 3.63 -7.33 3.38
N LEU A 30 2.37 -7.13 2.97
CA LEU A 30 1.52 -8.20 2.42
C LEU A 30 2.07 -8.74 1.10
N ALA A 31 2.44 -7.86 0.17
CA ALA A 31 2.98 -8.27 -1.13
C ALA A 31 4.34 -8.99 -1.00
N LEU A 32 5.23 -8.50 -0.14
CA LEU A 32 6.52 -9.12 0.15
C LEU A 32 6.36 -10.46 0.88
N GLY A 33 5.34 -10.59 1.74
CA GLY A 33 4.99 -11.86 2.37
C GLY A 33 4.74 -12.96 1.34
N VAL A 34 3.98 -12.65 0.28
CA VAL A 34 3.74 -13.58 -0.84
C VAL A 34 5.03 -13.90 -1.59
N LEU A 35 5.89 -12.92 -1.86
CA LEU A 35 7.18 -13.15 -2.53
C LEU A 35 8.17 -13.96 -1.70
N SER A 36 8.07 -13.87 -0.37
CA SER A 36 8.94 -14.61 0.56
C SER A 36 8.47 -16.05 0.82
N ASP A 37 7.29 -16.41 0.33
CA ASP A 37 6.76 -17.76 0.46
C ASP A 37 7.55 -18.75 -0.42
N ALA A 38 8.08 -19.80 0.20
CA ALA A 38 8.91 -20.79 -0.48
C ALA A 38 8.14 -21.55 -1.57
N ASP A 39 6.84 -21.76 -1.38
CA ASP A 39 6.01 -22.44 -2.37
C ASP A 39 5.77 -21.55 -3.59
N MET A 40 5.67 -20.23 -3.39
CA MET A 40 5.59 -19.26 -4.49
C MET A 40 6.90 -19.12 -5.25
N ALA A 41 8.04 -19.19 -4.55
CA ALA A 41 9.34 -19.30 -5.21
C ALA A 41 9.43 -20.58 -6.05
N SER A 42 9.00 -21.73 -5.52
CA SER A 42 8.94 -22.98 -6.28
C SER A 42 7.99 -22.89 -7.48
N LYS A 43 6.83 -22.22 -7.36
CA LYS A 43 5.92 -21.97 -8.50
C LYS A 43 6.62 -21.15 -9.57
N PHE A 44 7.37 -20.12 -9.17
CA PHE A 44 8.10 -19.26 -10.10
C PHE A 44 9.18 -20.02 -10.87
N GLU A 45 9.95 -20.86 -10.17
CA GLU A 45 11.07 -21.62 -10.76
C GLU A 45 10.61 -22.81 -11.59
N ASN A 46 9.62 -23.56 -11.10
CA ASN A 46 9.22 -24.85 -11.65
C ASN A 46 7.88 -24.80 -12.43
N GLY A 47 7.16 -23.68 -12.36
CA GLY A 47 5.85 -23.50 -13.00
C GLY A 47 4.69 -24.23 -12.33
N VAL A 48 4.93 -24.94 -11.22
CA VAL A 48 3.92 -25.77 -10.54
C VAL A 48 3.81 -25.35 -9.08
N VAL A 49 2.57 -25.17 -8.62
CA VAL A 49 2.25 -24.93 -7.21
C VAL A 49 2.27 -26.27 -6.47
N PRO A 50 3.00 -26.41 -5.35
CA PRO A 50 2.93 -27.60 -4.51
C PRO A 50 1.50 -27.91 -4.00
N ASP A 51 1.12 -29.18 -3.94
CA ASP A 51 -0.27 -29.60 -3.63
C ASP A 51 -0.79 -29.17 -2.24
N HIS A 52 0.12 -28.81 -1.32
CA HIS A 52 -0.20 -28.42 0.05
C HIS A 52 -0.25 -26.91 0.27
N THR A 53 0.04 -26.12 -0.76
CA THR A 53 0.09 -24.65 -0.67
C THR A 53 -1.30 -24.06 -0.47
N ASP A 54 -1.45 -23.19 0.54
CA ASP A 54 -2.68 -22.44 0.76
C ASP A 54 -2.81 -21.25 -0.19
N ILE A 55 -3.20 -21.55 -1.44
CA ILE A 55 -3.43 -20.55 -2.48
C ILE A 55 -4.53 -19.56 -2.10
N ALA A 56 -5.52 -19.96 -1.29
CA ALA A 56 -6.59 -19.05 -0.90
C ALA A 56 -6.04 -17.92 0.00
N SER A 57 -5.23 -18.26 0.99
CA SER A 57 -4.56 -17.28 1.86
C SER A 57 -3.62 -16.36 1.09
N ILE A 58 -2.87 -16.90 0.12
CA ILE A 58 -1.99 -16.12 -0.75
C ILE A 58 -2.79 -15.12 -1.57
N ARG A 59 -3.90 -15.54 -2.20
CA ARG A 59 -4.78 -14.64 -2.96
C ARG A 59 -5.39 -13.55 -2.08
N VAL A 60 -5.80 -13.88 -0.86
CA VAL A 60 -6.30 -12.90 0.11
C VAL A 60 -5.22 -11.87 0.43
N SER A 61 -3.98 -12.29 0.61
CA SER A 61 -2.84 -11.39 0.86
C SER A 61 -2.57 -10.46 -0.33
N VAL A 62 -2.61 -10.99 -1.56
CA VAL A 62 -2.48 -10.17 -2.79
C VAL A 62 -3.61 -9.15 -2.89
N ILE A 63 -4.87 -9.58 -2.79
CA ILE A 63 -6.02 -8.66 -2.87
C ILE A 63 -5.97 -7.63 -1.73
N GLY A 64 -5.65 -8.06 -0.51
CA GLY A 64 -5.49 -7.19 0.65
C GLY A 64 -4.41 -6.13 0.44
N SER A 65 -3.28 -6.49 -0.17
CA SER A 65 -2.21 -5.55 -0.50
C SER A 65 -2.68 -4.45 -1.47
N ILE A 66 -3.44 -4.83 -2.51
CA ILE A 66 -3.99 -3.89 -3.52
C ILE A 66 -4.97 -2.93 -2.88
N VAL A 67 -5.93 -3.45 -2.09
CA VAL A 67 -6.94 -2.64 -1.40
C VAL A 67 -6.27 -1.66 -0.44
N THR A 68 -5.24 -2.10 0.27
CA THR A 68 -4.51 -1.27 1.23
C THR A 68 -3.69 -0.18 0.53
N ALA A 69 -3.06 -0.48 -0.61
CA ALA A 69 -2.36 0.53 -1.43
C ALA A 69 -3.33 1.58 -1.97
N ALA A 70 -4.52 1.17 -2.44
CA ALA A 70 -5.55 2.11 -2.90
C ALA A 70 -6.05 3.02 -1.77
N LEU A 71 -6.20 2.46 -0.56
CA LEU A 71 -6.53 3.23 0.64
C LEU A 71 -5.44 4.24 0.98
N SER A 72 -4.16 3.86 0.88
CA SER A 72 -3.02 4.75 1.11
C SER A 72 -3.10 6.03 0.29
N VAL A 73 -3.26 5.86 -1.02
CA VAL A 73 -3.32 6.97 -1.98
C VAL A 73 -4.49 7.89 -1.65
N THR A 74 -5.64 7.31 -1.29
CA THR A 74 -6.83 8.06 -0.91
C THR A 74 -6.57 8.92 0.33
N LEU A 75 -5.92 8.36 1.35
CA LEU A 75 -5.59 9.06 2.60
C LEU A 75 -4.54 10.15 2.39
N ALA A 76 -3.47 9.87 1.64
CA ALA A 76 -2.42 10.83 1.32
C ALA A 76 -2.99 12.03 0.53
N THR A 77 -3.83 11.75 -0.48
CA THR A 77 -4.50 12.78 -1.28
C THR A 77 -5.49 13.59 -0.43
N ALA A 78 -6.27 12.93 0.43
CA ALA A 78 -7.20 13.62 1.33
C ALA A 78 -6.47 14.55 2.30
N GLY A 79 -5.30 14.15 2.80
CA GLY A 79 -4.45 15.01 3.64
C GLY A 79 -4.09 16.34 2.96
N ASP A 80 -3.65 16.27 1.70
CA ASP A 80 -3.32 17.48 0.92
C ASP A 80 -4.54 18.34 0.60
N ILE A 81 -5.70 17.74 0.33
CA ILE A 81 -6.95 18.47 0.12
C ILE A 81 -7.41 19.20 1.39
N VAL A 82 -7.31 18.55 2.56
CA VAL A 82 -7.77 19.11 3.85
C VAL A 82 -6.94 20.33 4.26
N HIS A 83 -5.62 20.26 4.11
CA HIS A 83 -4.72 21.39 4.35
C HIS A 83 -3.46 21.25 3.53
N SER A 84 -3.42 21.94 2.39
CA SER A 84 -2.27 21.86 1.50
C SER A 84 -1.07 22.61 2.07
N SER A 85 -0.04 21.84 2.43
CA SER A 85 1.23 22.29 2.97
C SER A 85 2.37 21.63 2.20
N ALA A 86 3.61 22.11 2.37
CA ALA A 86 4.77 21.47 1.75
C ALA A 86 4.91 19.99 2.18
N LEU A 87 4.56 19.68 3.44
CA LEU A 87 4.59 18.32 3.98
C LEU A 87 3.56 17.42 3.30
N THR A 88 2.28 17.83 3.25
CA THR A 88 1.21 16.99 2.69
C THR A 88 1.42 16.71 1.21
N LYS A 89 1.91 17.71 0.46
CA LYS A 89 2.31 17.53 -0.95
C LYS A 89 3.47 16.56 -1.09
N LEU A 90 4.50 16.70 -0.25
CA LEU A 90 5.64 15.78 -0.27
C LEU A 90 5.19 14.34 0.04
N VAL A 91 4.34 14.15 1.04
CA VAL A 91 3.78 12.83 1.35
C VAL A 91 2.98 12.28 0.19
N ALA A 92 2.08 13.06 -0.43
CA ALA A 92 1.32 12.61 -1.59
C ALA A 92 2.23 12.20 -2.76
N VAL A 93 3.24 13.01 -3.09
CA VAL A 93 4.20 12.69 -4.15
C VAL A 93 5.00 11.42 -3.85
N LEU A 94 5.48 11.25 -2.61
CA LEU A 94 6.20 10.05 -2.20
C LEU A 94 5.30 8.82 -2.21
N ASP A 95 4.03 8.96 -1.83
CA ASP A 95 3.06 7.86 -1.87
C ASP A 95 2.77 7.42 -3.30
N TYR A 96 2.61 8.35 -4.26
CA TYR A 96 2.50 8.02 -5.68
C TYR A 96 3.75 7.33 -6.23
N LEU A 97 4.94 7.77 -5.81
CA LEU A 97 6.19 7.12 -6.21
C LEU A 97 6.27 5.70 -5.64
N ALA A 98 5.91 5.52 -4.36
CA ALA A 98 5.82 4.21 -3.73
C ALA A 98 4.78 3.33 -4.43
N LEU A 99 3.67 3.90 -4.92
CA LEU A 99 2.63 3.18 -5.65
C LEU A 99 3.13 2.68 -7.00
N ALA A 100 3.92 3.47 -7.72
CA ALA A 100 4.50 3.05 -8.99
C ALA A 100 5.38 1.80 -8.82
N VAL A 101 6.22 1.78 -7.78
CA VAL A 101 7.05 0.62 -7.45
C VAL A 101 6.19 -0.56 -6.98
N PHE A 102 5.18 -0.29 -6.15
CA PHE A 102 4.26 -1.30 -5.64
C PHE A 102 3.47 -1.98 -6.76
N ALA A 103 3.08 -1.24 -7.81
CA ALA A 103 2.36 -1.78 -8.95
C ALA A 103 3.18 -2.86 -9.68
N VAL A 104 4.49 -2.66 -9.82
CA VAL A 104 5.39 -3.67 -10.42
C VAL A 104 5.43 -4.93 -9.56
N LEU A 105 5.60 -4.78 -8.24
CA LEU A 105 5.57 -5.92 -7.31
C LEU A 105 4.23 -6.65 -7.35
N THR A 106 3.14 -5.90 -7.44
CA THR A 106 1.77 -6.43 -7.49
C THR A 106 1.53 -7.25 -8.74
N LEU A 107 2.07 -6.84 -9.90
CA LEU A 107 1.96 -7.64 -11.13
C LEU A 107 2.62 -9.01 -10.96
N ILE A 108 3.77 -9.06 -10.28
CA ILE A 108 4.48 -10.31 -9.99
C ILE A 108 3.66 -11.17 -9.02
N THR A 109 3.18 -10.59 -7.90
CA THR A 109 2.38 -11.34 -6.92
C THR A 109 1.08 -11.87 -7.52
N ILE A 110 0.42 -11.13 -8.41
CA ILE A 110 -0.77 -11.59 -9.13
C ILE A 110 -0.42 -12.80 -10.01
N GLY A 111 0.67 -12.74 -10.79
CA GLY A 111 1.10 -13.88 -11.63
C GLY A 111 1.46 -15.13 -10.82
N LEU A 112 1.91 -14.95 -9.57
CA LEU A 112 2.16 -16.07 -8.65
C LEU A 112 0.88 -16.59 -7.99
N ALA A 113 -0.09 -15.74 -7.69
CA ALA A 113 -1.31 -16.14 -6.98
C ALA A 113 -2.41 -16.70 -7.91
N PHE A 114 -2.41 -16.33 -9.19
CA PHE A 114 -3.41 -16.70 -10.19
C PHE A 114 -2.80 -17.44 -11.38
#